data_AF-A0A5E4P338-F1
#
_entry.id   AF-A0A5E4P338-F1
#
_cell.length_a   1.000
_cell.length_b   1.000
_cell.length_c   1.000
_cell.angle_alpha   90.00
_cell.angle_beta   90.00
_cell.angle_gamma   90.00
#
_symmetry.space_group_name_H-M   'P 1'
#
loop_
_entity.id
_entity.type
_entity.pdbx_description
1 polymer ?
#
loop_
_entity_poly.entity_id
_entity_poly.type
_entity_poly.pdbx_seq_one_letter_code
_entity_poly.pdbx_strand_id
1 'polypeptide(L)' 'MVDGPLAAATVALEGGESLVALVTRRALHDLGLVEGAPVRALVKTVALDEGAVGHALDRG' A
#
# COMPACT_ATOMS: atom_id res chain seq x y z
N MET A 1 15.61 -2.94 -13.36
CA MET A 1 15.15 -1.55 -13.51
C MET A 1 13.66 -1.64 -13.79
N VAL A 2 12.83 -1.26 -12.83
CA VAL A 2 11.38 -1.55 -12.83
C VAL A 2 10.61 -0.52 -13.65
N ASP A 3 10.77 -0.53 -14.97
CA ASP A 3 10.08 0.39 -15.89
C ASP A 3 8.69 -0.13 -16.28
N GLY A 4 7.78 -0.12 -15.30
CA GLY A 4 6.36 -0.46 -15.48
C GLY A 4 5.44 0.67 -15.04
N PRO A 5 4.18 0.70 -15.50
CA PRO A 5 3.22 1.76 -15.16
C PRO A 5 2.83 1.77 -13.67
N LEU A 6 3.14 0.69 -12.95
CA LEU A 6 2.85 0.50 -11.54
C LEU A 6 4.10 0.69 -10.67
N ALA A 7 3.86 1.05 -9.42
CA ALA A 7 4.81 1.04 -8.33
C ALA A 7 4.13 0.45 -7.09
N ALA A 8 4.91 -0.15 -6.20
CA ALA A 8 4.44 -0.54 -4.88
C ALA A 8 4.68 0.61 -3.90
N ALA A 9 3.64 1.07 -3.22
CA ALA A 9 3.72 2.03 -2.13
C ALA A 9 3.53 1.28 -0.81
N THR A 10 4.50 1.43 0.10
CA THR A 10 4.44 0.87 1.45
C THR A 10 4.05 1.97 2.42
N VAL A 11 3.03 1.72 3.23
CA VAL A 11 2.52 2.66 4.24
C VAL A 11 2.71 2.03 5.60
N ALA A 12 3.53 2.66 6.45
CA ALA A 12 3.68 2.25 7.84
C ALA A 12 2.45 2.69 8.65
N LEU A 13 1.97 1.80 9.51
CA LEU A 13 0.90 2.08 10.47
C LEU A 13 1.50 2.29 11.87
N GLU A 14 0.78 3.02 12.73
CA GLU A 14 1.24 3.31 14.09
C GLU A 14 1.43 2.05 14.95
N GLY A 15 0.73 0.95 14.63
CA GLY A 15 0.85 -0.35 15.30
C GLY A 15 2.12 -1.15 14.95
N GLY A 16 2.92 -0.67 14.00
CA GLY A 16 4.15 -1.34 13.53
C GLY A 16 3.94 -2.21 12.28
N GLU A 17 2.70 -2.47 11.88
CA GLU A 17 2.38 -3.15 10.63
C GLU A 17 2.55 -2.22 9.41
N SER A 18 2.51 -2.83 8.22
CA SER A 18 2.58 -2.09 6.95
C SER A 18 1.48 -2.51 5.99
N LEU A 19 0.92 -1.54 5.26
CA LEU A 19 0.07 -1.79 4.09
C LEU A 19 0.90 -1.62 2.82
N VAL A 20 0.70 -2.51 1.85
CA VAL A 20 1.28 -2.37 0.51
C VAL A 20 0.17 -2.18 -0.51
N ALA A 21 0.27 -1.10 -1.29
CA ALA A 21 -0.65 -0.81 -2.37
C ALA A 21 0.10 -0.77 -3.71
N LEU A 22 -0.43 -1.46 -4.72
CA LEU A 22 -0.01 -1.24 -6.10
C LEU A 22 -0.71 0.00 -6.64
N VAL A 23 0.07 1.02 -6.98
CA VAL A 23 -0.41 2.31 -7.46
C VAL A 23 0.20 2.62 -8.81
N THR A 24 -0.47 3.43 -9.62
CA THR A 24 0.14 3.90 -10.87
C THR A 24 1.20 4.95 -10.57
N ARG A 25 2.31 4.93 -11.31
CA ARG A 25 3.35 5.96 -11.21
C ARG A 25 2.80 7.35 -11.53
N ARG A 26 1.84 7.41 -12.45
CA ARG A 26 1.12 8.65 -12.76
C ARG A 26 0.36 9.18 -11.54
N ALA A 27 -0.37 8.33 -10.81
CA ALA A 27 -1.08 8.78 -9.61
C ALA A 27 -0.12 9.26 -8.52
N LEU A 28 1.03 8.60 -8.33
CA LEU A 28 2.07 9.09 -7.41
C LEU A 28 2.53 10.51 -7.78
N HIS A 29 2.81 10.74 -9.06
CA HIS A 29 3.19 12.06 -9.58
C HIS A 29 2.07 13.09 -9.41
N ASP A 30 0.87 12.78 -9.89
CA ASP A 30 -0.27 13.72 -9.93
C ASP A 30 -0.74 14.10 -8.52
N LEU A 31 -0.55 13.22 -7.52
CA LEU A 31 -0.85 13.49 -6.10
C LEU A 31 0.35 14.04 -5.31
N GLY A 32 1.55 14.10 -5.90
CA GLY A 32 2.77 14.55 -5.22
C GLY A 32 3.19 13.64 -4.06
N LEU A 33 2.89 12.34 -4.13
CA LEU A 33 3.22 11.39 -3.07
C LEU A 33 4.71 11.07 -3.08
N VAL A 34 5.33 11.26 -1.92
CA VAL A 34 6.76 11.02 -1.67
C VAL A 34 6.93 10.22 -0.38
N GLU A 35 8.10 9.61 -0.22
CA GLU A 35 8.44 8.89 1.00
C GLU A 35 8.36 9.81 2.23
N GLY A 36 7.82 9.29 3.33
CA GLY A 36 7.63 10.02 4.58
C GLY A 36 6.42 10.97 4.60
N ALA A 37 5.73 11.19 3.47
CA ALA A 37 4.52 11.99 3.47
C ALA A 37 3.38 11.28 4.22
N PRO A 38 2.60 11.97 5.08
CA PRO A 38 1.43 11.39 5.69
C PRO A 38 0.35 11.13 4.64
N VAL A 39 -0.24 9.94 4.65
CA VAL A 39 -1.26 9.50 3.70
C VAL A 39 -2.46 8.89 4.41
N ARG A 40 -3.58 8.78 3.68
CA ARG A 40 -4.76 8.02 4.11
C ARG A 40 -4.99 6.87 3.14
N ALA A 41 -4.97 5.64 3.64
CA ALA A 41 -5.35 4.46 2.87
C ALA A 41 -6.87 4.28 2.89
N LEU A 42 -7.49 4.17 1.71
CA LEU A 42 -8.91 3.90 1.54
C LEU A 42 -9.07 2.47 1.04
N VAL A 43 -9.76 1.62 1.80
CA VAL A 43 -10.01 0.21 1.44
C VAL A 43 -11.49 0.02 1.16
N LYS A 44 -11.82 -0.55 -0.01
CA LYS A 44 -13.20 -0.88 -0.38
C LYS A 44 -13.61 -2.17 0.38
N THR A 45 -14.66 -2.10 1.19
CA THR A 45 -15.09 -3.22 2.07
C THR A 45 -15.23 -4.56 1.36
N VAL A 46 -15.85 -4.57 0.18
CA VAL A 46 -16.09 -5.80 -0.59
C VAL A 46 -14.83 -6.39 -1.25
N ALA A 47 -13.67 -5.73 -1.12
CA ALA A 47 -12.39 -6.25 -1.58
C ALA A 47 -11.59 -6.94 -0.47
N LEU A 48 -12.13 -7.00 0.76
CA LEU A 48 -11.54 -7.76 1.86
C LEU A 48 -11.76 -9.25 1.61
N ASP A 49 -10.67 -10.01 1.63
CA ASP A 49 -10.65 -11.46 1.55
C ASP A 49 -10.11 -12.02 2.86
N GLU A 50 -10.87 -12.91 3.51
CA GLU A 50 -10.51 -13.49 4.81
C GLU A 50 -9.22 -14.30 4.76
N GLY A 51 -8.87 -14.87 3.60
CA GLY A 51 -7.63 -15.62 3.38
C GLY A 51 -6.38 -14.73 3.31
N ALA A 52 -6.51 -13.50 2.79
CA ALA A 52 -5.40 -12.54 2.68
C ALA A 52 -4.98 -11.93 4.03
N VAL A 53 -5.92 -11.84 4.99
CA VAL A 53 -5.67 -11.27 6.33
C VAL A 53 -4.75 -12.16 7.19
N GLY A 54 -4.66 -13.47 6.89
CA GLY A 54 -3.87 -14.45 7.66
C GLY A 54 -2.37 -14.45 7.37
N HIS A 55 -1.91 -14.17 6.14
CA HIS A 55 -0.48 -14.23 5.80
C HIS A 55 0.35 -13.05 6.34
N ALA A 56 -0.28 -11.99 6.84
CA ALA A 56 0.40 -10.87 7.47
C ALA A 56 0.78 -11.15 8.94
N LEU A 57 0.03 -12.01 9.63
CA LEU A 57 0.24 -12.34 11.05
C LEU A 57 1.15 -13.56 11.28
N ASP A 58 1.55 -14.25 10.20
CA ASP A 58 2.31 -15.51 10.24
C ASP A 58 3.81 -15.33 9.93
N ARG A 59 4.27 -14.09 9.76
CA ARG A 59 5.70 -13.75 9.79
C ARG A 59 5.98 -13.09 11.12
N GLY A 60 6.42 -13.91 12.08
CA GLY A 60 6.68 -13.52 13.47
C GLY A 60 7.83 -12.55 13.69
#